data_AF-A0A919FIU4-F1
#
_entry.id   AF-A0A919FIU4-F1
#
_cell.length_a   1.000
_cell.length_b   1.000
_cell.length_c   1.000
_cell.angle_alpha   90.00
_cell.angle_beta   90.00
_cell.angle_gamma   90.00
#
_symmetry.space_group_name_H-M   'P 1'
#
loop_
_entity.id
_entity.type
_entity.pdbx_description
1 polymer ?
#
loop_
_entity_poly.entity_id
_entity_poly.type
_entity_poly.pdbx_seq_one_letter_code
_entity_poly.pdbx_strand_id
1 'polypeptide(L)'
;MTSAVARDIDRVLRPLEGHGLYRNNAFRVTGLPTDVSARQVRRHREETQNPYYVTPAPDGDVPLLPSDDADALRGGFEVLRDPLARLVHELFWLRPDGGNHSGDGHDHAVFAHCRALEATLPDGRLTGEAAREDWKVGLRLWAQALTAEETWAWVRRRADEIDDPRLTVAVLRALRDRLQEHVIGVSVGLAVEAAGVAPADAEHHLEALHGSGFEPRQVRDVARAAVEPATDRVRVACETALSADPSAGLSAARALLDETTTALATVTAVLGPDDDLTGAVRDEVARTANNCVFGYVNDRLESGQLTPASAEPALQLLRRARPLASSPSAGALLDTNLADLENFAAGGVPVSAQGGAALGCFFTLVVLAAGGVASWWLLYNQLGLGPVWSTGGAVFGALTAVDVVGRVVGFFRRP
;
A
#
# COMPACT_ATOMS: atom_id res chain seq x y z
N MET A 1 14.44 -12.15 -11.73
CA MET A 1 15.42 -11.09 -11.37
C MET A 1 16.17 -11.55 -10.13
N THR A 2 17.50 -11.41 -10.05
CA THR A 2 18.22 -11.69 -8.79
C THR A 2 17.81 -10.65 -7.76
N SER A 3 17.29 -11.09 -6.60
CA SER A 3 16.84 -10.22 -5.49
C SER A 3 17.84 -9.11 -5.10
N ALA A 4 19.14 -9.29 -5.37
CA ALA A 4 20.16 -8.25 -5.15
C ALA A 4 19.98 -7.00 -6.04
N VAL A 5 19.75 -7.17 -7.35
CA VAL A 5 19.63 -6.04 -8.30
C VAL A 5 18.41 -5.18 -7.97
N ALA A 6 17.28 -5.81 -7.65
CA ALA A 6 16.07 -5.10 -7.22
C ALA A 6 16.37 -4.24 -5.98
N ARG A 7 16.98 -4.85 -4.96
CA ARG A 7 17.32 -4.14 -3.71
C ARG A 7 18.28 -2.96 -3.93
N ASP A 8 19.23 -3.09 -4.85
CA ASP A 8 20.16 -2.00 -5.15
C ASP A 8 19.48 -0.81 -5.84
N ILE A 9 18.54 -1.08 -6.76
CA ILE A 9 17.71 -0.06 -7.40
C ILE A 9 16.79 0.60 -6.34
N ASP A 10 16.14 -0.20 -5.49
CA ASP A 10 15.22 0.29 -4.45
C ASP A 10 15.94 1.17 -3.42
N ARG A 11 17.18 0.83 -3.08
CA ARG A 11 18.04 1.66 -2.21
C ARG A 11 18.26 3.05 -2.80
N VAL A 12 18.47 3.14 -4.11
CA VAL A 12 18.70 4.40 -4.83
C VAL A 12 17.42 5.21 -4.99
N LEU A 13 16.28 4.54 -5.20
CA LEU A 13 14.99 5.18 -5.42
C LEU A 13 14.34 5.71 -4.14
N ARG A 14 14.57 5.07 -2.98
CA ARG A 14 13.99 5.47 -1.69
C ARG A 14 14.14 6.96 -1.33
N PRO A 15 15.31 7.62 -1.48
CA PRO A 15 15.41 9.06 -1.19
C PRO A 15 14.67 9.96 -2.20
N LEU A 16 14.16 9.40 -3.30
CA LEU A 16 13.49 10.09 -4.41
C LEU A 16 11.96 9.89 -4.38
N GLU A 17 11.36 9.84 -3.19
CA GLU A 17 9.91 9.69 -3.01
C GLU A 17 9.22 11.06 -2.78
N GLY A 18 7.94 11.18 -3.15
CA GLY A 18 7.16 12.41 -2.99
C GLY A 18 7.87 13.65 -3.56
N HIS A 19 7.89 14.75 -2.80
CA HIS A 19 8.66 15.97 -3.15
C HIS A 19 10.18 15.74 -3.24
N GLY A 20 10.68 14.68 -2.61
CA GLY A 20 12.09 14.29 -2.67
C GLY A 20 12.55 13.91 -4.08
N LEU A 21 11.65 13.49 -4.98
CA LEU A 21 11.98 13.08 -6.36
C LEU A 21 12.87 14.11 -7.08
N TYR A 22 12.52 15.39 -6.99
CA TYR A 22 13.29 16.48 -7.61
C TYR A 22 14.09 17.29 -6.59
N ARG A 23 13.62 17.46 -5.35
CA ARG A 23 14.35 18.22 -4.32
C ARG A 23 15.64 17.53 -3.88
N ASN A 24 15.66 16.21 -3.84
CA ASN A 24 16.85 15.41 -3.48
C ASN A 24 17.65 14.98 -4.72
N ASN A 25 17.27 15.40 -5.93
CA ASN A 25 18.01 15.02 -7.12
C ASN A 25 19.43 15.63 -7.06
N ALA A 26 20.48 14.80 -7.12
CA ALA A 26 21.86 15.24 -6.97
C ALA A 26 22.30 16.30 -8.01
N PHE A 27 21.79 16.24 -9.25
CA PHE A 27 22.09 17.25 -10.27
C PHE A 27 21.37 18.57 -9.99
N ARG A 28 20.11 18.50 -9.53
CA ARG A 28 19.40 19.67 -8.98
C ARG A 28 20.20 20.28 -7.85
N VAL A 29 20.53 19.48 -6.83
CA VAL A 29 21.20 19.93 -5.60
C VAL A 29 22.55 20.60 -5.91
N THR A 30 23.38 19.96 -6.73
CA THR A 30 24.74 20.44 -7.06
C THR A 30 24.79 21.49 -8.16
N GLY A 31 23.71 21.68 -8.92
CA GLY A 31 23.67 22.56 -10.09
C GLY A 31 24.52 22.08 -11.28
N LEU A 32 25.08 20.86 -11.22
CA LEU A 32 25.88 20.31 -12.31
C LEU A 32 25.00 19.76 -13.43
N PRO A 33 25.42 19.85 -14.71
CA PRO A 33 24.71 19.22 -15.81
C PRO A 33 24.88 17.69 -15.76
N THR A 34 23.94 16.94 -16.35
CA THR A 34 23.91 15.47 -16.25
C THR A 34 25.04 14.77 -17.02
N ASP A 35 25.68 15.43 -17.99
CA ASP A 35 26.86 14.95 -18.71
C ASP A 35 28.20 15.20 -17.99
N VAL A 36 28.20 15.81 -16.81
CA VAL A 36 29.42 16.16 -16.08
C VAL A 36 30.33 14.95 -15.82
N SER A 37 31.59 14.99 -16.25
CA SER A 37 32.51 13.86 -16.06
C SER A 37 32.82 13.61 -14.58
N ALA A 38 33.19 12.38 -14.20
CA ALA A 38 33.59 12.05 -12.83
C ALA A 38 34.76 12.93 -12.32
N ARG A 39 35.66 13.33 -13.21
CA ARG A 39 36.74 14.27 -12.91
C ARG A 39 36.21 15.66 -12.56
N GLN A 40 35.23 16.16 -13.30
CA GLN A 40 34.58 17.44 -13.00
C GLN A 40 33.78 17.37 -11.70
N VAL A 41 33.04 16.28 -11.45
CA VAL A 41 32.35 16.06 -10.16
C VAL A 41 33.33 16.15 -8.99
N ARG A 42 34.47 15.45 -9.08
CA ARG A 42 35.51 15.51 -8.04
C ARG A 42 36.05 16.93 -7.86
N ARG A 43 36.34 17.63 -8.96
CA ARG A 43 36.83 19.02 -8.92
C ARG A 43 35.82 19.94 -8.23
N HIS A 44 34.54 19.87 -8.60
CA HIS A 44 33.51 20.71 -8.00
C HIS A 44 33.30 20.41 -6.51
N ARG A 45 33.40 19.15 -6.09
CA ARG A 45 33.39 18.78 -4.67
C ARG A 45 34.58 19.37 -3.89
N GLU A 46 35.76 19.44 -4.49
CA GLU A 46 36.91 20.10 -3.87
C GLU A 46 36.68 21.62 -3.80
N GLU A 47 36.08 22.22 -4.84
CA GLU A 47 35.71 23.63 -4.87
C GLU A 47 34.66 24.00 -3.80
N THR A 48 33.74 23.09 -3.43
CA THR A 48 32.73 23.36 -2.37
C THR A 48 33.32 23.50 -0.98
N GLN A 49 34.59 23.15 -0.77
CA GLN A 49 35.29 23.41 0.49
C GLN A 49 35.73 24.88 0.63
N ASN A 50 35.66 25.66 -0.45
CA ASN A 50 35.95 27.08 -0.44
C ASN A 50 34.80 27.85 0.25
N PRO A 51 35.09 28.70 1.27
CA PRO A 51 34.08 29.56 1.91
C PRO A 51 33.34 30.51 0.97
N TYR A 52 33.88 30.75 -0.23
CA TYR A 52 33.27 31.59 -1.27
C TYR A 52 32.65 30.78 -2.41
N TYR A 53 32.45 29.48 -2.23
CA TYR A 53 31.79 28.65 -3.23
C TYR A 53 30.35 29.13 -3.44
N VAL A 54 29.99 29.33 -4.70
CA VAL A 54 28.64 29.60 -5.14
C VAL A 54 28.25 28.46 -6.08
N THR A 55 27.11 27.84 -5.81
CA THR A 55 26.59 26.77 -6.67
C THR A 55 26.44 27.32 -8.10
N PRO A 56 26.92 26.60 -9.13
CA PRO A 56 26.82 27.05 -10.51
C PRO A 56 25.39 27.45 -10.85
N ALA A 57 25.24 28.61 -11.48
CA ALA A 57 23.96 28.98 -12.07
C ALA A 57 23.66 27.99 -13.21
N PRO A 58 22.44 27.45 -13.28
CA PRO A 58 22.08 26.54 -14.36
C PRO A 58 22.08 27.25 -15.71
N ASP A 59 22.54 26.55 -16.74
CA ASP A 59 22.46 27.02 -18.12
C ASP A 59 21.02 26.85 -18.63
N GLY A 60 20.21 27.91 -18.51
CA GLY A 60 18.83 27.95 -19.02
C GLY A 60 17.75 27.84 -17.94
N ASP A 61 16.52 27.54 -18.37
CA ASP A 61 15.39 27.37 -17.47
C ASP A 61 15.51 26.03 -16.72
N VAL A 62 15.21 26.02 -15.43
CA VAL A 62 15.21 24.81 -14.60
C VAL A 62 13.96 24.77 -13.73
N PRO A 63 13.36 23.58 -13.51
CA PRO A 63 12.12 23.49 -12.75
C PRO A 63 12.32 23.81 -11.26
N LEU A 64 13.54 23.56 -10.74
CA LEU A 64 13.94 23.89 -9.38
C LEU A 64 15.38 24.41 -9.36
N LEU A 65 15.60 25.46 -8.58
CA LEU A 65 16.92 26.05 -8.39
C LEU A 65 17.84 25.12 -7.59
N PRO A 66 19.17 25.23 -7.76
CA PRO A 66 20.12 24.47 -6.96
C PRO A 66 20.05 24.75 -5.47
N SER A 67 20.61 23.84 -4.65
CA SER A 67 20.65 24.01 -3.20
C SER A 67 21.84 24.89 -2.79
N ASP A 68 21.64 25.70 -1.77
CA ASP A 68 22.67 26.45 -1.05
C ASP A 68 23.05 25.78 0.29
N ASP A 69 22.39 24.68 0.66
CA ASP A 69 22.67 23.91 1.87
C ASP A 69 23.94 23.06 1.68
N ALA A 70 24.94 23.32 2.52
CA ALA A 70 26.23 22.63 2.50
C ALA A 70 26.12 21.13 2.75
N ASP A 71 25.18 20.68 3.59
CA ASP A 71 24.99 19.26 3.88
C ASP A 71 24.27 18.56 2.71
N ALA A 72 23.28 19.23 2.10
CA ALA A 72 22.66 18.75 0.86
C ALA A 72 23.69 18.64 -0.27
N LEU A 73 24.52 19.66 -0.48
CA LEU A 73 25.61 19.63 -1.48
C LEU A 73 26.55 18.46 -1.24
N ARG A 74 27.03 18.26 -0.01
CA ARG A 74 27.89 17.12 0.34
C ARG A 74 27.21 15.79 0.02
N GLY A 75 25.94 15.63 0.40
CA GLY A 75 25.15 14.44 0.09
C GLY A 75 25.00 14.20 -1.41
N GLY A 76 24.70 15.24 -2.19
CA GLY A 76 24.59 15.20 -3.65
C GLY A 76 25.89 14.72 -4.31
N PHE A 77 27.05 15.24 -3.89
CA PHE A 77 28.34 14.77 -4.41
C PHE A 77 28.65 13.32 -4.06
N GLU A 78 28.24 12.80 -2.89
CA GLU A 78 28.40 11.38 -2.57
C GLU A 78 27.50 10.50 -3.44
N VAL A 79 26.26 10.92 -3.71
CA VAL A 79 25.35 10.23 -4.63
C VAL A 79 25.95 10.12 -6.03
N LEU A 80 26.55 11.19 -6.55
CA LEU A 80 27.18 11.20 -7.88
C LEU A 80 28.39 10.27 -8.03
N ARG A 81 28.93 9.71 -6.93
CA ARG A 81 30.02 8.71 -6.96
C ARG A 81 29.51 7.28 -7.14
N ASP A 82 28.25 7.02 -6.82
CA ASP A 82 27.62 5.73 -7.08
C ASP A 82 27.07 5.75 -8.53
N PRO A 83 27.58 4.92 -9.45
CA PRO A 83 27.21 4.96 -10.87
C PRO A 83 25.74 4.63 -11.11
N LEU A 84 25.16 3.73 -10.30
CA LEU A 84 23.74 3.40 -10.42
C LEU A 84 22.90 4.56 -9.92
N ALA A 85 23.27 5.13 -8.76
CA ALA A 85 22.58 6.30 -8.25
C ALA A 85 22.67 7.48 -9.21
N ARG A 86 23.88 7.78 -9.67
CA ARG A 86 24.12 8.78 -10.70
C ARG A 86 23.20 8.59 -11.91
N LEU A 87 23.16 7.40 -12.52
CA LEU A 87 22.32 7.13 -13.69
C LEU A 87 20.81 7.34 -13.40
N VAL A 88 20.32 6.90 -12.24
CA VAL A 88 18.93 7.12 -11.81
C VAL A 88 18.63 8.61 -11.64
N HIS A 89 19.55 9.35 -11.04
CA HIS A 89 19.41 10.79 -10.87
C HIS A 89 19.48 11.54 -12.21
N GLU A 90 20.30 11.08 -13.17
CA GLU A 90 20.32 11.63 -14.54
C GLU A 90 18.96 11.38 -15.24
N LEU A 91 18.34 10.22 -15.00
CA LEU A 91 17.00 9.87 -15.51
C LEU A 91 15.85 10.66 -14.91
N PHE A 92 16.05 11.35 -13.79
CA PHE A 92 15.04 12.22 -13.19
C PHE A 92 15.41 13.71 -13.29
N TRP A 93 16.36 14.06 -14.14
CA TRP A 93 16.81 15.44 -14.32
C TRP A 93 17.03 15.81 -15.80
N LEU A 94 17.24 17.10 -16.06
CA LEU A 94 17.33 17.64 -17.42
C LEU A 94 18.55 17.11 -18.17
N ARG A 95 18.38 16.87 -19.48
CA ARG A 95 19.44 16.42 -20.38
C ARG A 95 20.14 17.63 -21.03
N PRO A 96 21.48 17.64 -21.16
CA PRO A 96 22.23 18.77 -21.71
C PRO A 96 21.90 19.03 -23.20
N ASP A 97 21.52 18.00 -23.94
CA ASP A 97 21.14 18.10 -25.36
C ASP A 97 19.76 18.76 -25.56
N GLY A 98 19.01 19.05 -24.48
CA GLY A 98 17.67 19.67 -24.51
C GLY A 98 17.68 21.18 -24.80
N GLY A 99 18.86 21.79 -25.01
CA GLY A 99 19.02 23.22 -25.25
C GLY A 99 18.34 23.70 -26.54
N ASN A 100 17.22 24.41 -26.35
CA ASN A 100 16.44 25.19 -27.32
C ASN A 100 15.38 24.43 -28.16
N HIS A 101 14.18 24.33 -27.57
CA HIS A 101 12.88 24.45 -28.24
C HIS A 101 12.46 23.41 -29.30
N SER A 102 12.86 22.14 -29.20
CA SER A 102 12.09 21.06 -29.85
C SER A 102 12.40 19.66 -29.34
N GLY A 103 11.57 19.13 -28.43
CA GLY A 103 11.05 17.78 -28.66
C GLY A 103 11.56 16.59 -27.85
N ASP A 104 12.38 16.73 -26.80
CA ASP A 104 12.56 15.59 -25.87
C ASP A 104 11.37 15.53 -24.90
N GLY A 105 10.53 14.51 -25.05
CA GLY A 105 9.38 14.26 -24.18
C GLY A 105 9.78 14.04 -22.73
N HIS A 106 11.03 13.61 -22.48
CA HIS A 106 11.58 13.42 -21.15
C HIS A 106 11.67 14.72 -20.35
N ASP A 107 12.32 15.75 -20.89
CA ASP A 107 12.53 17.00 -20.16
C ASP A 107 11.20 17.71 -19.89
N HIS A 108 10.26 17.64 -20.83
CA HIS A 108 8.88 18.11 -20.60
C HIS A 108 8.19 17.35 -19.46
N ALA A 109 8.43 16.03 -19.34
CA ALA A 109 7.93 15.23 -18.22
C ALA A 109 8.52 15.71 -16.88
N VAL A 110 9.83 15.97 -16.83
CA VAL A 110 10.53 16.51 -15.65
C VAL A 110 9.91 17.85 -15.24
N PHE A 111 9.78 18.81 -16.16
CA PHE A 111 9.20 20.13 -15.86
C PHE A 111 7.74 20.04 -15.36
N ALA A 112 6.88 19.33 -16.09
CA ALA A 112 5.47 19.25 -15.76
C ALA A 112 5.24 18.53 -14.42
N HIS A 113 5.91 17.40 -14.19
CA HIS A 113 5.78 16.63 -12.96
C HIS A 113 6.40 17.36 -11.76
N CYS A 114 7.52 18.06 -11.94
CA CYS A 114 8.11 18.87 -10.88
C CYS A 114 7.18 20.01 -10.48
N ARG A 115 6.57 20.71 -11.44
CA ARG A 115 5.57 21.75 -11.16
C ARG A 115 4.36 21.17 -10.42
N ALA A 116 3.87 20.00 -10.82
CA ALA A 116 2.78 19.30 -10.14
C ALA A 116 3.12 19.00 -8.67
N LEU A 117 4.31 18.48 -8.40
CA LEU A 117 4.80 18.19 -7.05
C LEU A 117 4.93 19.46 -6.20
N GLU A 118 5.50 20.53 -6.74
CA GLU A 118 5.63 21.82 -6.02
C GLU A 118 4.28 22.50 -5.78
N ALA A 119 3.26 22.18 -6.59
CA ALA A 119 1.87 22.60 -6.40
C ALA A 119 1.03 21.61 -5.57
N THR A 120 1.69 20.68 -4.87
CA THR A 120 1.06 19.72 -3.95
C THR A 120 1.63 19.92 -2.55
N LEU A 121 0.79 19.92 -1.53
CA LEU A 121 1.22 20.00 -0.13
C LEU A 121 1.81 18.66 0.35
N PRO A 122 2.61 18.63 1.43
CA PRO A 122 3.17 17.37 1.96
C PRO A 122 2.11 16.36 2.40
N ASP A 123 0.91 16.81 2.75
CA ASP A 123 -0.24 15.96 3.10
C ASP A 123 -1.05 15.51 1.86
N GLY A 124 -0.48 15.64 0.66
CA GLY A 124 -1.07 15.20 -0.60
C GLY A 124 -2.11 16.14 -1.21
N ARG A 125 -2.52 17.20 -0.50
CA ARG A 125 -3.52 18.15 -1.00
C ARG A 125 -3.03 18.99 -2.17
N LEU A 126 -3.90 19.20 -3.15
CA LEU A 126 -3.60 19.98 -4.34
C LEU A 126 -3.86 21.46 -4.09
N THR A 127 -2.98 22.35 -4.56
CA THR A 127 -3.13 23.80 -4.31
C THR A 127 -4.16 24.47 -5.23
N GLY A 128 -4.69 23.77 -6.23
CA GLY A 128 -5.73 24.26 -7.12
C GLY A 128 -5.83 23.48 -8.45
N GLU A 129 -6.67 23.99 -9.37
CA GLU A 129 -6.95 23.32 -10.65
C GLU A 129 -5.71 23.21 -11.55
N ALA A 130 -4.83 24.21 -11.54
CA ALA A 130 -3.58 24.15 -12.29
C ALA A 130 -2.71 22.95 -11.87
N ALA A 131 -2.66 22.64 -10.56
CA ALA A 131 -1.92 21.48 -10.05
C ALA A 131 -2.49 20.16 -10.59
N ARG A 132 -3.83 20.04 -10.69
CA ARG A 132 -4.51 18.86 -11.25
C ARG A 132 -4.13 18.64 -12.71
N GLU A 133 -4.13 19.70 -13.52
CA GLU A 133 -3.75 19.59 -14.92
C GLU A 133 -2.26 19.28 -15.08
N ASP A 134 -1.39 19.87 -14.25
CA ASP A 134 0.04 19.54 -14.25
C ASP A 134 0.30 18.07 -13.88
N TRP A 135 -0.44 17.49 -12.93
CA TRP A 135 -0.37 16.05 -12.63
C TRP A 135 -0.75 15.18 -13.83
N LYS A 136 -1.88 15.48 -14.48
CA LYS A 136 -2.32 14.75 -15.69
C LYS A 136 -1.30 14.84 -16.82
N VAL A 137 -0.74 16.03 -17.06
CA VAL A 137 0.26 16.26 -18.10
C VAL A 137 1.58 15.58 -17.75
N GLY A 138 2.09 15.78 -16.54
CA GLY A 138 3.36 15.23 -16.07
C GLY A 138 3.39 13.71 -16.09
N LEU A 139 2.37 13.05 -15.54
CA LEU A 139 2.29 11.58 -15.54
C LEU A 139 2.17 11.01 -16.95
N ARG A 140 1.41 11.67 -17.84
CA ARG A 140 1.28 11.25 -19.23
C ARG A 140 2.61 11.33 -19.99
N LEU A 141 3.33 12.44 -19.81
CA LEU A 141 4.65 12.63 -20.41
C LEU A 141 5.67 11.62 -19.85
N TRP A 142 5.60 11.30 -18.56
CA TRP A 142 6.43 10.24 -17.98
C TRP A 142 6.14 8.85 -18.54
N ALA A 143 4.86 8.48 -18.68
CA ALA A 143 4.48 7.22 -19.29
C ALA A 143 5.01 7.10 -20.74
N GLN A 144 4.92 8.19 -21.52
CA GLN A 144 5.49 8.26 -22.87
C GLN A 144 7.02 8.17 -22.85
N ALA A 145 7.69 8.95 -22.00
CA ALA A 145 9.15 8.98 -21.91
C ALA A 145 9.74 7.62 -21.49
N LEU A 146 9.11 6.90 -20.56
CA LEU A 146 9.58 5.61 -20.06
C LEU A 146 9.28 4.44 -21.01
N THR A 147 8.35 4.61 -21.96
CA THR A 147 8.06 3.62 -23.00
C THR A 147 8.87 3.84 -24.27
N ALA A 148 9.30 5.07 -24.55
CA ALA A 148 10.12 5.44 -25.70
C ALA A 148 11.48 4.73 -25.74
N GLU A 149 11.84 4.14 -26.88
CA GLU A 149 13.15 3.47 -27.05
C GLU A 149 14.30 4.48 -27.10
N GLU A 150 14.04 5.72 -27.49
CA GLU A 150 14.99 6.83 -27.51
C GLU A 150 15.54 7.10 -26.10
N THR A 151 14.66 7.13 -25.09
CA THR A 151 15.04 7.24 -23.68
C THR A 151 16.01 6.12 -23.28
N TRP A 152 15.68 4.87 -23.63
CA TRP A 152 16.49 3.73 -23.24
C TRP A 152 17.77 3.57 -24.06
N ALA A 153 17.80 4.06 -25.29
CA ALA A 153 19.03 4.20 -26.08
C ALA A 153 19.98 5.21 -25.44
N TRP A 154 19.45 6.35 -24.98
CA TRP A 154 20.21 7.33 -24.22
C TRP A 154 20.76 6.75 -22.91
N VAL A 155 19.95 6.01 -22.14
CA VAL A 155 20.39 5.35 -20.90
C VAL A 155 21.54 4.37 -21.15
N ARG A 156 21.47 3.56 -22.21
CA ARG A 156 22.53 2.62 -22.58
C ARG A 156 23.83 3.35 -22.91
N ARG A 157 23.76 4.40 -23.74
CA ARG A 157 24.92 5.23 -24.08
C ARG A 157 25.53 5.87 -22.83
N ARG A 158 24.70 6.38 -21.91
CA ARG A 158 25.18 6.94 -20.64
C ARG A 158 25.83 5.90 -19.74
N ALA A 159 25.29 4.70 -19.65
CA ALA A 159 25.91 3.61 -18.91
C ALA A 159 27.29 3.23 -19.48
N ASP A 160 27.42 3.20 -20.82
CA ASP A 160 28.69 2.96 -21.51
C ASP A 160 29.70 4.10 -21.25
N GLU A 161 29.24 5.35 -21.23
CA GLU A 161 30.08 6.52 -20.93
C GLU A 161 30.52 6.61 -19.45
N ILE A 162 29.70 6.10 -18.52
CA ILE A 162 30.07 5.95 -17.11
C ILE A 162 31.11 4.84 -16.92
N ASP A 163 31.08 3.81 -17.78
CA ASP A 163 32.03 2.69 -17.83
C ASP A 163 32.23 1.99 -16.47
N ASP A 164 31.12 1.67 -15.78
CA ASP A 164 31.15 0.90 -14.52
C ASP A 164 30.55 -0.51 -14.72
N PRO A 165 31.26 -1.59 -14.33
CA PRO A 165 30.82 -2.97 -14.55
C PRO A 165 29.52 -3.34 -13.82
N ARG A 166 29.05 -2.52 -12.87
CA ARG A 166 27.74 -2.73 -12.21
C ARG A 166 26.56 -2.34 -13.10
N LEU A 167 26.76 -1.46 -14.09
CA LEU A 167 25.70 -1.00 -15.00
C LEU A 167 25.47 -1.99 -16.15
N THR A 168 25.15 -3.23 -15.80
CA THR A 168 24.93 -4.29 -16.78
C THR A 168 23.60 -4.14 -17.52
N VAL A 169 23.46 -4.77 -18.69
CA VAL A 169 22.19 -4.85 -19.44
C VAL A 169 21.03 -5.36 -18.57
N ALA A 170 21.30 -6.30 -17.65
CA ALA A 170 20.30 -6.82 -16.73
C ALA A 170 19.83 -5.76 -15.72
N VAL A 171 20.74 -4.91 -15.22
CA VAL A 171 20.41 -3.77 -14.35
C VAL A 171 19.60 -2.73 -15.12
N LEU A 172 19.97 -2.39 -16.35
CA LEU A 172 19.21 -1.42 -17.16
C LEU A 172 17.79 -1.91 -17.48
N ARG A 173 17.61 -3.21 -17.74
CA ARG A 173 16.28 -3.81 -17.91
C ARG A 173 15.46 -3.73 -16.64
N ALA A 174 16.04 -4.12 -15.50
CA ALA A 174 15.37 -4.03 -14.20
C ALA A 174 14.99 -2.58 -13.85
N LEU A 175 15.87 -1.63 -14.20
CA LEU A 175 15.63 -0.21 -13.99
C LEU A 175 14.43 0.29 -14.80
N ARG A 176 14.21 -0.20 -16.02
CA ARG A 176 13.03 0.16 -16.83
C ARG A 176 11.71 -0.17 -16.15
N ASP A 177 11.62 -1.36 -15.58
CA ASP A 177 10.40 -1.80 -14.91
C ASP A 177 10.22 -1.03 -13.59
N ARG A 178 11.29 -0.92 -12.78
CA ARG A 178 11.24 -0.27 -11.46
C ARG A 178 11.00 1.24 -11.53
N LEU A 179 11.47 1.94 -12.57
CA LEU A 179 11.23 3.38 -12.70
C LEU A 179 9.78 3.72 -12.99
N GLN A 180 9.08 2.88 -13.78
CA GLN A 180 7.65 3.07 -14.01
C GLN A 180 6.88 2.91 -12.70
N GLU A 181 7.16 1.84 -11.95
CA GLU A 181 6.58 1.62 -10.62
C GLU A 181 6.89 2.76 -9.65
N HIS A 182 8.10 3.32 -9.71
CA HIS A 182 8.51 4.44 -8.87
C HIS A 182 7.74 5.72 -9.16
N VAL A 183 7.59 6.09 -10.44
CA VAL A 183 6.82 7.29 -10.83
C VAL A 183 5.35 7.13 -10.44
N ILE A 184 4.76 5.95 -10.64
CA ILE A 184 3.41 5.63 -10.16
C ILE A 184 3.34 5.78 -8.63
N GLY A 185 4.32 5.22 -7.92
CA GLY A 185 4.41 5.24 -6.46
C GLY A 185 4.45 6.64 -5.86
N VAL A 186 5.06 7.62 -6.54
CA VAL A 186 5.08 9.02 -6.08
C VAL A 186 3.66 9.61 -6.01
N SER A 187 2.84 9.42 -7.04
CA SER A 187 1.46 9.92 -7.05
C SER A 187 0.55 9.11 -6.12
N VAL A 188 0.70 7.78 -6.09
CA VAL A 188 -0.04 6.91 -5.16
C VAL A 188 0.27 7.26 -3.70
N GLY A 189 1.54 7.50 -3.36
CA GLY A 189 1.95 7.91 -2.01
C GLY A 189 1.27 9.20 -1.57
N LEU A 190 1.22 10.21 -2.44
CA LEU A 190 0.48 11.45 -2.17
C LEU A 190 -1.03 11.22 -2.06
N ALA A 191 -1.60 10.30 -2.83
CA ALA A 191 -3.00 9.91 -2.69
C ALA A 191 -3.28 9.26 -1.32
N VAL A 192 -2.37 8.42 -0.82
CA VAL A 192 -2.46 7.81 0.52
C VAL A 192 -2.46 8.88 1.61
N GLU A 193 -1.55 9.86 1.54
CA GLU A 193 -1.49 10.98 2.49
C GLU A 193 -2.76 11.85 2.41
N ALA A 194 -3.23 12.16 1.19
CA ALA A 194 -4.43 12.96 0.95
C ALA A 194 -5.71 12.27 1.45
N ALA A 195 -5.79 10.93 1.41
CA ALA A 195 -7.03 10.21 1.69
C ALA A 195 -7.61 10.47 3.08
N GLY A 196 -6.78 10.80 4.08
CA GLY A 196 -7.23 11.11 5.43
C GLY A 196 -7.72 12.56 5.62
N VAL A 197 -7.29 13.48 4.77
CA VAL A 197 -7.48 14.93 4.95
C VAL A 197 -8.32 15.58 3.84
N ALA A 198 -8.20 15.10 2.61
CA ALA A 198 -8.90 15.57 1.43
C ALA A 198 -9.12 14.40 0.44
N PRO A 199 -10.12 13.53 0.68
CA PRO A 199 -10.39 12.36 -0.16
C PRO A 199 -10.55 12.70 -1.65
N ALA A 200 -11.15 13.85 -1.97
CA ALA A 200 -11.28 14.31 -3.34
C ALA A 200 -9.92 14.49 -4.03
N ASP A 201 -8.89 14.99 -3.35
CA ASP A 201 -7.56 15.15 -3.95
C ASP A 201 -6.87 13.78 -4.15
N ALA A 202 -7.11 12.81 -3.26
CA ALA A 202 -6.67 11.43 -3.47
C ALA A 202 -7.27 10.82 -4.74
N GLU A 203 -8.58 11.03 -4.96
CA GLU A 203 -9.27 10.63 -6.20
C GLU A 203 -8.64 11.29 -7.44
N HIS A 204 -8.31 12.59 -7.38
CA HIS A 204 -7.69 13.30 -8.50
C HIS A 204 -6.30 12.75 -8.86
N HIS A 205 -5.48 12.38 -7.88
CA HIS A 205 -4.18 11.73 -8.14
C HIS A 205 -4.36 10.42 -8.92
N LEU A 206 -5.33 9.59 -8.51
CA LEU A 206 -5.60 8.30 -9.15
C LEU A 206 -6.23 8.46 -10.53
N GLU A 207 -7.13 9.43 -10.71
CA GLU A 207 -7.69 9.78 -12.02
C GLU A 207 -6.58 10.20 -13.00
N ALA A 208 -5.63 11.03 -12.54
CA ALA A 208 -4.48 11.42 -13.34
C ALA A 208 -3.60 10.21 -13.72
N LEU A 209 -3.37 9.29 -12.78
CA LEU A 209 -2.65 8.03 -13.04
C LEU A 209 -3.38 7.13 -14.04
N HIS A 210 -4.68 6.88 -13.87
CA HIS A 210 -5.46 6.06 -14.78
C HIS A 210 -5.51 6.65 -16.20
N GLY A 211 -5.49 7.98 -16.33
CA GLY A 211 -5.46 8.70 -17.61
C GLY A 211 -4.05 8.94 -18.20
N SER A 212 -2.98 8.48 -17.54
CA SER A 212 -1.59 8.78 -17.94
C SER A 212 -1.05 7.89 -19.05
N GLY A 213 -1.56 6.66 -19.18
CA GLY A 213 -1.03 5.65 -20.11
C GLY A 213 -0.06 4.64 -19.49
N PHE A 214 0.17 4.66 -18.18
CA PHE A 214 0.77 3.52 -17.47
C PHE A 214 -0.11 2.26 -17.56
N GLU A 215 0.50 1.09 -17.44
CA GLU A 215 -0.23 -0.18 -17.53
C GLU A 215 -1.18 -0.36 -16.33
N PRO A 216 -2.48 -0.65 -16.52
CA PRO A 216 -3.45 -0.63 -15.43
C PRO A 216 -3.17 -1.63 -14.30
N ARG A 217 -2.58 -2.80 -14.59
CA ARG A 217 -2.23 -3.77 -13.54
C ARG A 217 -1.08 -3.25 -12.70
N GLN A 218 -0.08 -2.63 -13.30
CA GLN A 218 1.05 -2.00 -12.61
C GLN A 218 0.57 -0.89 -11.67
N VAL A 219 -0.37 -0.04 -12.13
CA VAL A 219 -0.99 1.00 -11.27
C VAL A 219 -1.71 0.34 -10.09
N ARG A 220 -2.51 -0.69 -10.34
CA ARG A 220 -3.24 -1.43 -9.28
C ARG A 220 -2.30 -2.10 -8.28
N ASP A 221 -1.22 -2.72 -8.74
CA ASP A 221 -0.27 -3.44 -7.90
C ASP A 221 0.51 -2.47 -6.99
N VAL A 222 0.94 -1.32 -7.52
CA VAL A 222 1.58 -0.26 -6.73
C VAL A 222 0.59 0.36 -5.73
N ALA A 223 -0.67 0.61 -6.15
CA ALA A 223 -1.72 1.11 -5.26
C ALA A 223 -2.01 0.15 -4.10
N ARG A 224 -2.09 -1.16 -4.38
CA ARG A 224 -2.28 -2.21 -3.37
C ARG A 224 -1.13 -2.29 -2.39
N ALA A 225 0.11 -2.24 -2.88
CA ALA A 225 1.29 -2.21 -2.01
C ALA A 225 1.29 -0.97 -1.11
N ALA A 226 0.92 0.20 -1.64
CA ALA A 226 0.93 1.45 -0.88
C ALA A 226 -0.09 1.48 0.27
N VAL A 227 -1.22 0.76 0.16
CA VAL A 227 -2.22 0.66 1.23
C VAL A 227 -1.97 -0.48 2.21
N GLU A 228 -0.93 -1.29 2.03
CA GLU A 228 -0.59 -2.41 2.92
C GLU A 228 -0.55 -1.98 4.40
N PRO A 229 0.10 -0.85 4.79
CA PRO A 229 0.08 -0.38 6.18
C PRO A 229 -1.32 -0.02 6.72
N ALA A 230 -2.25 0.38 5.86
CA ALA A 230 -3.64 0.61 6.26
C ALA A 230 -4.39 -0.72 6.45
N THR A 231 -4.16 -1.70 5.57
CA THR A 231 -4.75 -3.04 5.71
C THR A 231 -4.23 -3.77 6.95
N ASP A 232 -2.95 -3.65 7.27
CA ASP A 232 -2.36 -4.25 8.47
C ASP A 232 -2.92 -3.64 9.75
N ARG A 233 -3.16 -2.32 9.77
CA ARG A 233 -3.84 -1.66 10.89
C ARG A 233 -5.24 -2.21 11.10
N VAL A 234 -6.00 -2.45 10.02
CA VAL A 234 -7.32 -3.07 10.12
C VAL A 234 -7.22 -4.49 10.68
N ARG A 235 -6.30 -5.31 10.17
CA ARG A 235 -6.08 -6.67 10.64
C ARG A 235 -5.77 -6.71 12.15
N VAL A 236 -4.83 -5.88 12.60
CA VAL A 236 -4.44 -5.79 14.03
C VAL A 236 -5.63 -5.35 14.90
N ALA A 237 -6.43 -4.40 14.44
CA ALA A 237 -7.63 -3.97 15.17
C ALA A 237 -8.68 -5.11 15.25
N CYS A 238 -8.88 -5.87 14.17
CA CYS A 238 -9.76 -7.02 14.16
C CYS A 238 -9.29 -8.13 15.12
N GLU A 239 -8.00 -8.48 15.09
CA GLU A 239 -7.40 -9.47 16.01
C GLU A 239 -7.54 -9.05 17.47
N THR A 240 -7.32 -7.77 17.76
CA THR A 240 -7.49 -7.19 19.11
C THR A 240 -8.94 -7.30 19.57
N ALA A 241 -9.90 -6.96 18.71
CA ALA A 241 -11.33 -7.03 19.03
C ALA A 241 -11.81 -8.48 19.25
N LEU A 242 -11.34 -9.43 18.43
CA LEU A 242 -11.66 -10.87 18.57
C LEU A 242 -11.10 -11.49 19.86
N SER A 243 -10.01 -10.92 20.39
CA SER A 243 -9.38 -11.40 21.62
C SER A 243 -10.04 -10.85 22.90
N ALA A 244 -11.03 -9.96 22.76
CA ALA A 244 -11.74 -9.38 23.90
C ALA A 244 -12.67 -10.40 24.57
N ASP A 245 -12.84 -10.26 25.89
CA ASP A 245 -13.82 -11.04 26.64
C ASP A 245 -15.26 -10.75 26.13
N PRO A 246 -16.14 -11.78 26.01
CA PRO A 246 -17.53 -11.58 25.57
C PRO A 246 -18.26 -10.47 26.31
N SER A 247 -18.04 -10.32 27.62
CA SER A 247 -18.67 -9.27 28.43
C SER A 247 -18.23 -7.85 28.04
N ALA A 248 -17.09 -7.70 27.37
CA ALA A 248 -16.54 -6.48 26.80
C ALA A 248 -16.82 -6.31 25.29
N GLY A 249 -17.61 -7.20 24.68
CA GLY A 249 -17.84 -7.25 23.23
C GLY A 249 -18.38 -5.94 22.63
N LEU A 250 -19.25 -5.20 23.34
CA LEU A 250 -19.74 -3.90 22.85
C LEU A 250 -18.64 -2.83 22.82
N SER A 251 -17.79 -2.78 23.84
CA SER A 251 -16.66 -1.82 23.85
C SER A 251 -15.62 -2.19 22.79
N ALA A 252 -15.35 -3.49 22.61
CA ALA A 252 -14.44 -3.99 21.58
C ALA A 252 -14.94 -3.66 20.16
N ALA A 253 -16.23 -3.90 19.88
CA ALA A 253 -16.84 -3.55 18.59
C ALA A 253 -16.81 -2.04 18.32
N ARG A 254 -17.05 -1.21 19.35
CA ARG A 254 -16.98 0.25 19.21
C ARG A 254 -15.56 0.70 18.89
N ALA A 255 -14.58 0.25 19.68
CA ALA A 255 -13.16 0.56 19.47
C ALA A 255 -12.72 0.15 18.06
N LEU A 256 -13.06 -1.06 17.63
CA LEU A 256 -12.78 -1.54 16.28
C LEU A 256 -13.32 -0.60 15.19
N LEU A 257 -14.60 -0.23 15.26
CA LEU A 257 -15.23 0.63 14.24
C LEU A 257 -14.62 2.04 14.24
N ASP A 258 -14.29 2.57 15.40
CA ASP A 258 -13.69 3.90 15.54
C ASP A 258 -12.23 3.90 15.02
N GLU A 259 -11.41 2.91 15.43
CA GLU A 259 -9.99 2.79 15.07
C GLU A 259 -9.76 2.49 13.58
N THR A 260 -10.67 1.73 12.95
CA THR A 260 -10.52 1.35 11.53
C THR A 260 -11.04 2.41 10.55
N THR A 261 -11.71 3.46 11.02
CA THR A 261 -12.36 4.46 10.14
C THR A 261 -11.37 5.10 9.15
N THR A 262 -10.24 5.62 9.62
CA THR A 262 -9.24 6.25 8.75
C THR A 262 -8.57 5.25 7.81
N ALA A 263 -8.25 4.04 8.29
CA ALA A 263 -7.62 3.01 7.47
C ALA A 263 -8.54 2.55 6.32
N LEU A 264 -9.82 2.32 6.60
CA LEU A 264 -10.82 1.97 5.59
C LEU A 264 -11.04 3.10 4.58
N ALA A 265 -11.03 4.37 5.03
CA ALA A 265 -11.11 5.52 4.14
C ALA A 265 -9.91 5.58 3.19
N THR A 266 -8.68 5.37 3.69
CA THR A 266 -7.47 5.29 2.86
C THR A 266 -7.56 4.17 1.81
N VAL A 267 -7.91 2.95 2.22
CA VAL A 267 -8.03 1.82 1.28
C VAL A 267 -9.10 2.10 0.22
N THR A 268 -10.26 2.61 0.63
CA THR A 268 -11.38 2.91 -0.29
C THR A 268 -11.04 4.03 -1.25
N ALA A 269 -10.39 5.10 -0.78
CA ALA A 269 -10.00 6.23 -1.64
C ALA A 269 -8.95 5.82 -2.67
N VAL A 270 -7.98 4.98 -2.29
CA VAL A 270 -6.84 4.61 -3.14
C VAL A 270 -7.16 3.47 -4.11
N LEU A 271 -7.92 2.46 -3.70
CA LEU A 271 -8.26 1.32 -4.55
C LEU A 271 -9.63 1.43 -5.22
N GLY A 272 -10.48 2.33 -4.72
CA GLY A 272 -11.87 2.42 -5.10
C GLY A 272 -12.78 1.44 -4.32
N PRO A 273 -14.11 1.69 -4.33
CA PRO A 273 -15.08 0.86 -3.61
C PRO A 273 -15.27 -0.54 -4.22
N ASP A 274 -14.96 -0.70 -5.52
CA ASP A 274 -15.17 -1.94 -6.26
C ASP A 274 -13.95 -2.88 -6.25
N ASP A 275 -12.82 -2.49 -5.65
CA ASP A 275 -11.65 -3.37 -5.57
C ASP A 275 -11.87 -4.51 -4.56
N ASP A 276 -11.48 -5.73 -4.96
CA ASP A 276 -11.64 -6.94 -4.15
C ASP A 276 -11.01 -6.82 -2.75
N LEU A 277 -9.86 -6.13 -2.64
CA LEU A 277 -9.18 -5.91 -1.36
C LEU A 277 -9.96 -4.94 -0.48
N THR A 278 -10.50 -3.86 -1.06
CA THR A 278 -11.41 -2.94 -0.34
C THR A 278 -12.61 -3.70 0.22
N GLY A 279 -13.27 -4.50 -0.61
CA GLY A 279 -14.40 -5.33 -0.17
C GLY A 279 -14.04 -6.30 0.95
N ALA A 280 -12.91 -7.01 0.80
CA ALA A 280 -12.45 -7.99 1.78
C ALA A 280 -12.16 -7.37 3.16
N VAL A 281 -11.45 -6.23 3.20
CA VAL A 281 -11.08 -5.55 4.45
C VAL A 281 -12.32 -4.97 5.14
N ARG A 282 -13.27 -4.40 4.39
CA ARG A 282 -14.53 -3.90 4.95
C ARG A 282 -15.40 -5.03 5.52
N ASP A 283 -15.48 -6.16 4.80
CA ASP A 283 -16.18 -7.36 5.25
C ASP A 283 -15.56 -7.97 6.50
N GLU A 284 -14.24 -7.91 6.65
CA GLU A 284 -13.53 -8.37 7.86
C GLU A 284 -13.91 -7.54 9.09
N VAL A 285 -13.93 -6.20 8.95
CA VAL A 285 -14.38 -5.30 10.03
C VAL A 285 -15.85 -5.55 10.37
N ALA A 286 -16.72 -5.65 9.36
CA ALA A 286 -18.15 -5.88 9.54
C ALA A 286 -18.43 -7.18 10.31
N ARG A 287 -17.78 -8.29 9.89
CA ARG A 287 -17.91 -9.60 10.54
C ARG A 287 -17.33 -9.60 11.95
N THR A 288 -16.19 -8.95 12.15
CA THR A 288 -15.56 -8.88 13.47
C THR A 288 -16.42 -8.09 14.46
N ALA A 289 -16.94 -6.93 14.05
CA ALA A 289 -17.86 -6.15 14.87
C ALA A 289 -19.13 -6.96 15.20
N ASN A 290 -19.70 -7.65 14.22
CA ASN A 290 -20.83 -8.56 14.43
C ASN A 290 -20.51 -9.65 15.46
N ASN A 291 -19.35 -10.30 15.36
CA ASN A 291 -18.94 -11.35 16.28
C ASN A 291 -18.76 -10.82 17.71
N CYS A 292 -18.16 -9.64 17.88
CA CYS A 292 -18.02 -9.00 19.18
C CYS A 292 -19.39 -8.68 19.81
N VAL A 293 -20.32 -8.12 19.02
CA VAL A 293 -21.68 -7.82 19.48
C VAL A 293 -22.42 -9.09 19.89
N PHE A 294 -22.36 -10.16 19.09
CA PHE A 294 -23.06 -11.41 19.42
C PHE A 294 -22.40 -12.21 20.52
N GLY A 295 -21.08 -12.10 20.70
CA GLY A 295 -20.40 -12.62 21.89
C GLY A 295 -20.99 -12.00 23.16
N TYR A 296 -21.15 -10.67 23.19
CA TYR A 296 -21.80 -9.98 24.30
C TYR A 296 -23.27 -10.36 24.48
N VAL A 297 -24.05 -10.37 23.39
CA VAL A 297 -25.49 -10.70 23.46
C VAL A 297 -25.70 -12.10 24.01
N ASN A 298 -24.90 -13.09 23.57
CA ASN A 298 -25.00 -14.47 24.05
C ASN A 298 -24.63 -14.58 25.53
N ASP A 299 -23.51 -13.97 25.96
CA ASP A 299 -23.11 -13.93 27.37
C ASP A 299 -24.20 -13.33 28.28
N ARG A 300 -24.85 -12.25 27.83
CA ARG A 300 -25.95 -11.61 28.57
C ARG A 300 -27.25 -12.40 28.53
N LEU A 301 -27.53 -13.13 27.45
CA LEU A 301 -28.67 -14.04 27.38
C LEU A 301 -28.49 -15.22 28.34
N GLU A 302 -27.31 -15.85 28.34
CA GLU A 302 -26.97 -16.99 29.19
C GLU A 302 -27.01 -16.62 30.68
N SER A 303 -26.53 -15.43 31.03
CA SER A 303 -26.59 -14.90 32.40
C SER A 303 -27.96 -14.33 32.81
N GLY A 304 -28.95 -14.31 31.90
CA GLY A 304 -30.28 -13.74 32.15
C GLY A 304 -30.28 -12.23 32.36
N GLN A 305 -29.24 -11.54 31.92
CA GLN A 305 -29.03 -10.09 32.10
C GLN A 305 -29.47 -9.27 30.88
N LEU A 306 -29.72 -9.91 29.73
CA LEU A 306 -30.18 -9.22 28.54
C LEU A 306 -31.67 -8.86 28.66
N THR A 307 -31.95 -7.57 28.57
CA THR A 307 -33.29 -6.99 28.47
C THR A 307 -33.49 -6.29 27.13
N PRO A 308 -34.74 -6.12 26.65
CA PRO A 308 -35.01 -5.36 25.43
C PRO A 308 -34.37 -3.96 25.41
N ALA A 309 -34.40 -3.24 26.54
CA ALA A 309 -33.77 -1.92 26.66
C ALA A 309 -32.24 -1.96 26.56
N SER A 310 -31.61 -3.03 27.06
CA SER A 310 -30.14 -3.20 27.00
C SER A 310 -29.62 -3.69 25.64
N ALA A 311 -30.50 -4.06 24.70
CA ALA A 311 -30.13 -4.48 23.36
C ALA A 311 -29.81 -3.30 22.41
N GLU A 312 -30.27 -2.08 22.73
CA GLU A 312 -30.12 -0.91 21.86
C GLU A 312 -28.66 -0.56 21.51
N PRO A 313 -27.68 -0.59 22.44
CA PRO A 313 -26.27 -0.36 22.08
C PRO A 313 -25.71 -1.38 21.08
N ALA A 314 -26.17 -2.65 21.16
CA ALA A 314 -25.79 -3.70 20.22
C ALA A 314 -26.39 -3.43 18.82
N LEU A 315 -27.66 -3.03 18.75
CA LEU A 315 -28.32 -2.62 17.50
C LEU A 315 -27.60 -1.45 16.83
N GLN A 316 -27.22 -0.43 17.61
CA GLN A 316 -26.48 0.73 17.07
C GLN A 316 -25.15 0.32 16.44
N LEU A 317 -24.40 -0.61 17.05
CA LEU A 317 -23.14 -1.09 16.50
C LEU A 317 -23.34 -1.94 15.24
N LEU A 318 -24.36 -2.80 15.19
CA LEU A 318 -24.68 -3.57 13.98
C LEU A 318 -25.11 -2.66 12.82
N ARG A 319 -25.92 -1.62 13.10
CA ARG A 319 -26.30 -0.60 12.10
C ARG A 319 -25.09 0.16 11.57
N ARG A 320 -24.09 0.44 12.43
CA ARG A 320 -22.82 1.05 12.00
C ARG A 320 -21.94 0.11 11.17
N ALA A 321 -21.94 -1.18 11.50
CA ALA A 321 -21.15 -2.20 10.79
C ALA A 321 -21.78 -2.60 9.44
N ARG A 322 -23.11 -2.52 9.31
CA ARG A 322 -23.83 -3.01 8.11
C ARG A 322 -23.39 -2.38 6.78
N PRO A 323 -23.14 -1.06 6.68
CA PRO A 323 -22.62 -0.44 5.45
C PRO A 323 -21.21 -0.89 5.06
N LEU A 324 -20.46 -1.52 5.97
CA LEU A 324 -19.15 -2.08 5.68
C LEU A 324 -19.24 -3.46 5.02
N ALA A 325 -20.36 -4.16 5.13
CA ALA A 325 -20.53 -5.46 4.47
C ALA A 325 -20.74 -5.29 2.96
N SER A 326 -19.67 -5.49 2.20
CA SER A 326 -19.61 -5.42 0.74
C SER A 326 -20.04 -6.73 0.07
N SER A 327 -19.74 -7.91 0.65
CA SER A 327 -20.20 -9.18 0.06
C SER A 327 -21.65 -9.51 0.44
N PRO A 328 -22.40 -10.22 -0.45
CA PRO A 328 -23.74 -10.70 -0.12
C PRO A 328 -23.78 -11.58 1.13
N SER A 329 -22.72 -12.35 1.37
CA SER A 329 -22.61 -13.24 2.54
C SER A 329 -22.49 -12.47 3.85
N ALA A 330 -21.62 -11.45 3.90
CA ALA A 330 -21.48 -10.59 5.07
C ALA A 330 -22.76 -9.77 5.29
N GLY A 331 -23.37 -9.26 4.22
CA GLY A 331 -24.61 -8.51 4.28
C GLY A 331 -25.75 -9.34 4.89
N ALA A 332 -25.99 -10.54 4.37
CA ALA A 332 -27.04 -11.44 4.84
C ALA A 332 -26.85 -11.84 6.32
N LEU A 333 -25.61 -12.05 6.75
CA LEU A 333 -25.28 -12.33 8.16
C LEU A 333 -25.70 -11.16 9.06
N LEU A 334 -25.26 -9.94 8.73
CA LEU A 334 -25.58 -8.76 9.54
C LEU A 334 -27.08 -8.43 9.49
N ASP A 335 -27.74 -8.58 8.35
CA ASP A 335 -29.19 -8.35 8.20
C ASP A 335 -30.01 -9.31 9.07
N THR A 336 -29.64 -10.60 9.06
CA THR A 336 -30.30 -11.64 9.88
C THR A 336 -30.17 -11.30 11.36
N ASN A 337 -28.93 -11.05 11.79
CA ASN A 337 -28.59 -10.75 13.18
C ASN A 337 -29.23 -9.44 13.67
N LEU A 338 -29.32 -8.44 12.81
CA LEU A 338 -30.00 -7.18 13.12
C LEU A 338 -31.51 -7.39 13.27
N ALA A 339 -32.15 -8.15 12.37
CA ALA A 339 -33.57 -8.47 12.46
C ALA A 339 -33.92 -9.28 13.73
N ASP A 340 -33.09 -10.26 14.08
CA ASP A 340 -33.27 -11.06 15.30
C ASP A 340 -33.22 -10.19 16.56
N LEU A 341 -32.25 -9.26 16.63
CA LEU A 341 -32.09 -8.38 17.78
C LEU A 341 -33.16 -7.29 17.85
N GLU A 342 -33.65 -6.80 16.70
CA GLU A 342 -34.79 -5.87 16.63
C GLU A 342 -36.08 -6.54 17.11
N ASN A 343 -36.33 -7.79 16.71
CA ASN A 343 -37.47 -8.56 17.18
C ASN A 343 -37.41 -8.79 18.69
N PHE A 344 -36.24 -9.11 19.23
CA PHE A 344 -36.03 -9.21 20.69
C PHE A 344 -36.29 -7.87 21.40
N ALA A 345 -35.76 -6.76 20.87
CA ALA A 345 -35.96 -5.42 21.43
C ALA A 345 -37.44 -4.98 21.42
N ALA A 346 -38.24 -5.50 20.49
CA ALA A 346 -39.69 -5.28 20.42
C ALA A 346 -40.51 -6.15 21.39
N GLY A 347 -39.87 -6.96 22.24
CA GLY A 347 -40.53 -7.86 23.19
C GLY A 347 -40.85 -9.25 22.60
N GLY A 348 -40.31 -9.57 21.42
CA GLY A 348 -40.31 -10.92 20.88
C GLY A 348 -39.47 -11.89 21.73
N VAL A 349 -39.73 -13.18 21.56
CA VAL A 349 -38.91 -14.23 22.20
C VAL A 349 -37.50 -14.16 21.61
N PRO A 350 -36.42 -14.16 22.41
CA PRO A 350 -35.07 -14.23 21.89
C PRO A 350 -34.95 -15.47 21.02
N VAL A 351 -34.66 -15.27 19.73
CA VAL A 351 -34.34 -16.39 18.85
C VAL A 351 -33.04 -16.98 19.39
N SER A 352 -33.08 -18.24 19.84
CA SER A 352 -31.87 -18.96 20.20
C SER A 352 -30.90 -18.83 19.01
N ALA A 353 -29.72 -18.28 19.24
CA ALA A 353 -28.69 -18.05 18.23
C ALA A 353 -28.17 -19.38 17.64
N GLN A 354 -29.01 -20.08 16.87
CA GLN A 354 -28.63 -21.31 16.18
C GLN A 354 -27.62 -21.03 15.05
N GLY A 355 -27.44 -19.77 14.64
CA GLY A 355 -26.46 -19.38 13.62
C GLY A 355 -25.01 -19.27 14.11
N GLY A 356 -24.78 -18.90 15.38
CA GLY A 356 -23.43 -18.57 15.87
C GLY A 356 -22.54 -19.80 16.15
N ALA A 357 -23.08 -20.80 16.83
CA ALA A 357 -22.34 -22.04 17.13
C ALA A 357 -22.01 -22.85 15.87
N ALA A 358 -22.88 -22.78 14.86
CA ALA A 358 -22.68 -23.47 13.58
C ALA A 358 -21.56 -22.82 12.74
N LEU A 359 -21.47 -21.48 12.70
CA LEU A 359 -20.41 -20.77 11.96
C LEU A 359 -19.04 -20.84 12.66
N GLY A 360 -18.99 -20.78 13.99
CA GLY A 360 -17.75 -21.04 14.74
C GLY A 360 -17.24 -22.46 14.51
N CYS A 361 -18.12 -23.47 14.58
CA CYS A 361 -17.76 -24.84 14.23
C CYS A 361 -17.38 -24.99 12.77
N PHE A 362 -18.06 -24.31 11.83
CA PHE A 362 -17.77 -24.39 10.41
C PHE A 362 -16.42 -23.75 10.06
N PHE A 363 -16.11 -22.57 10.61
CA PHE A 363 -14.81 -21.93 10.42
C PHE A 363 -13.67 -22.74 11.04
N THR A 364 -13.88 -23.30 12.23
CA THR A 364 -12.92 -24.23 12.85
C THR A 364 -12.72 -25.47 11.98
N LEU A 365 -13.80 -26.04 11.42
CA LEU A 365 -13.74 -27.18 10.50
C LEU A 365 -13.03 -26.84 9.17
N VAL A 366 -13.25 -25.65 8.62
CA VAL A 366 -12.60 -25.20 7.37
C VAL A 366 -11.11 -24.94 7.60
N VAL A 367 -10.72 -24.31 8.71
CA VAL A 367 -9.30 -24.10 9.06
C VAL A 367 -8.60 -25.44 9.31
N LEU A 368 -9.26 -26.38 10.00
CA LEU A 368 -8.74 -27.74 10.19
C LEU A 368 -8.63 -28.51 8.88
N ALA A 369 -9.61 -28.39 7.98
CA ALA A 369 -9.57 -29.02 6.66
C ALA A 369 -8.46 -28.42 5.78
N ALA A 370 -8.32 -27.10 5.74
CA ALA A 370 -7.26 -26.40 5.03
C ALA A 370 -5.86 -26.75 5.58
N GLY A 371 -5.72 -26.81 6.91
CA GLY A 371 -4.49 -27.27 7.58
C GLY A 371 -4.16 -28.74 7.27
N GLY A 372 -5.19 -29.60 7.16
CA GLY A 372 -5.06 -31.00 6.74
C GLY A 372 -4.58 -31.13 5.28
N VAL A 373 -5.18 -30.36 4.36
CA VAL A 373 -4.79 -30.35 2.94
C VAL A 373 -3.39 -29.76 2.74
N ALA A 374 -3.05 -28.68 3.44
CA ALA A 374 -1.72 -28.08 3.40
C ALA A 374 -0.65 -29.03 3.97
N SER A 375 -0.93 -29.67 5.11
CA SER A 375 -0.02 -30.68 5.69
C SER A 375 0.15 -31.89 4.77
N TRP A 376 -0.93 -32.35 4.14
CA TRP A 376 -0.87 -33.43 3.16
C TRP A 376 -0.03 -33.06 1.94
N TRP A 377 -0.23 -31.85 1.39
CA TRP A 377 0.55 -31.33 0.27
C TRP A 377 2.05 -31.19 0.61
N LEU A 378 2.37 -30.71 1.81
CA LEU A 378 3.75 -30.54 2.28
C LEU A 378 4.45 -31.89 2.52
N LEU A 379 3.76 -32.83 3.18
CA LEU A 379 4.27 -34.20 3.41
C LEU A 379 4.48 -34.98 2.10
N TYR A 380 3.59 -34.79 1.13
CA TYR A 380 3.65 -35.49 -0.16
C TYR A 380 4.71 -34.89 -1.10
N ASN A 381 4.73 -33.57 -1.29
CA ASN A 381 5.60 -32.94 -2.29
C ASN A 381 6.99 -32.58 -1.78
N GLN A 382 7.16 -32.20 -0.51
CA GLN A 382 8.47 -31.75 0.01
C GLN A 382 9.26 -32.88 0.68
N LEU A 383 8.57 -33.86 1.29
CA LEU A 383 9.21 -34.93 2.08
C LEU A 383 9.23 -36.30 1.41
N GLY A 384 8.60 -36.44 0.23
CA GLY A 384 8.64 -37.67 -0.58
C GLY A 384 7.98 -38.89 0.07
N LEU A 385 7.11 -38.68 1.07
CA LEU A 385 6.42 -39.77 1.75
C LEU A 385 5.31 -40.33 0.85
N GLY A 386 5.41 -41.63 0.54
CA GLY A 386 4.46 -42.32 -0.33
C GLY A 386 3.00 -42.25 0.17
N PRO A 387 2.02 -42.47 -0.72
CA PRO A 387 0.60 -42.16 -0.49
C PRO A 387 -0.01 -42.82 0.75
N VAL A 388 0.51 -43.97 1.18
CA VAL A 388 0.02 -44.67 2.38
C VAL A 388 0.33 -43.88 3.66
N TRP A 389 1.51 -43.27 3.75
CA TRP A 389 1.93 -42.51 4.93
C TRP A 389 1.34 -41.10 4.98
N SER A 390 1.13 -40.46 3.83
CA SER A 390 0.47 -39.16 3.74
C SER A 390 -1.02 -39.25 4.11
N THR A 391 -1.70 -40.33 3.71
CA THR A 391 -3.09 -40.58 4.10
C THR A 391 -3.19 -40.91 5.59
N GLY A 392 -2.26 -41.70 6.14
CA GLY A 392 -2.20 -41.99 7.58
C GLY A 392 -1.99 -40.74 8.44
N GLY A 393 -1.09 -39.84 8.03
CA GLY A 393 -0.87 -38.56 8.71
C GLY A 393 -2.08 -37.62 8.67
N ALA A 394 -2.78 -37.54 7.54
CA ALA A 394 -3.99 -36.75 7.40
C ALA A 394 -5.16 -37.30 8.26
N VAL A 395 -5.34 -38.62 8.29
CA VAL A 395 -6.36 -39.27 9.14
C VAL A 395 -6.04 -39.08 10.62
N PHE A 396 -4.78 -39.24 11.03
CA PHE A 396 -4.37 -39.00 12.41
C PHE A 396 -4.59 -37.54 12.82
N GLY A 397 -4.21 -36.59 11.97
CA GLY A 397 -4.46 -35.15 12.17
C GLY A 397 -5.95 -34.83 12.33
N ALA A 398 -6.79 -35.41 11.46
CA ALA A 398 -8.24 -35.24 11.54
C ALA A 398 -8.84 -35.83 12.83
N LEU A 399 -8.37 -37.01 13.26
CA LEU A 399 -8.82 -37.64 14.51
C LEU A 399 -8.41 -36.83 15.75
N THR A 400 -7.17 -36.30 15.78
CA THR A 400 -6.74 -35.41 16.86
C THR A 400 -7.54 -34.10 16.88
N ALA A 401 -7.91 -33.57 15.71
CA ALA A 401 -8.74 -32.38 15.61
C ALA A 401 -10.16 -32.62 16.14
N VAL A 402 -10.78 -33.76 15.80
CA VAL A 402 -12.09 -34.17 16.33
C VAL A 402 -12.06 -34.34 17.85
N ASP A 403 -10.99 -34.94 18.39
CA ASP A 403 -10.83 -35.10 19.84
C ASP A 403 -10.62 -33.75 20.56
N VAL A 404 -9.86 -32.83 19.97
CA VAL A 404 -9.72 -31.46 20.49
C VAL A 404 -11.06 -30.72 20.46
N VAL A 405 -11.81 -30.80 19.35
CA VAL A 405 -13.16 -30.21 19.25
C VAL A 405 -14.11 -30.84 20.29
N GLY A 406 -14.05 -32.16 20.49
CA GLY A 406 -14.82 -32.86 21.51
C GLY A 406 -14.50 -32.40 22.93
N ARG A 407 -13.22 -32.15 23.25
CA ARG A 407 -12.79 -31.61 24.54
C ARG A 407 -13.21 -30.15 24.74
N VAL A 408 -13.14 -29.33 23.70
CA VAL A 408 -13.60 -27.94 23.72
C VAL A 408 -15.13 -27.88 23.93
N VAL A 409 -15.89 -28.67 23.18
CA VAL A 409 -17.35 -28.79 23.37
C VAL A 409 -17.71 -29.35 24.74
N GLY A 410 -16.92 -30.29 25.27
CA GLY A 410 -17.07 -30.81 26.64
C GLY A 410 -16.73 -29.80 27.73
N PHE A 411 -15.81 -28.89 27.48
CA PHE A 411 -15.45 -27.78 28.37
C PHE A 411 -16.59 -26.75 28.47
N PHE A 412 -17.25 -26.43 27.36
CA PHE A 412 -18.41 -25.52 27.32
C PHE A 412 -19.75 -26.15 27.79
N ARG A 413 -19.77 -27.45 28.11
CA ARG A 413 -20.98 -28.17 28.57
C ARG A 413 -20.98 -28.55 30.04
N ARG A 414 -19.98 -28.13 30.83
CA ARG A 414 -20.02 -28.33 32.29
C ARG A 414 -20.77 -27.15 32.94
N PRO A 415 -21.74 -27.43 33.81
CA PRO A 415 -22.61 -26.43 34.43
C PRO A 415 -21.87 -25.49 35.40
#